data_AF-A0A8T0KFF8-F1
#
_entry.id   AF-A0A8T0KFF8-F1
#
_cell.length_a   1.000
_cell.length_b   1.000
_cell.length_c   1.000
_cell.angle_alpha   90.00
_cell.angle_beta   90.00
_cell.angle_gamma   90.00
#
_symmetry.space_group_name_H-M   'P 1'
#
loop_
_entity.id
_entity.type
_entity.pdbx_description
1 polymer ?
#
loop_
_entity_poly.entity_id
_entity_poly.type
_entity_poly.pdbx_seq_one_letter_code
_entity_poly.pdbx_strand_id
1 'polypeptide(L)'
;MAASYARLTVAALVLIALTPTFPQSSVSASSVGKFVDETINSHKIVIFSKTYCPYCKRAKALFKELKQVPHVVELDERGIVEPGIDQLTFCLFSIYNFTGIEDGSKIQDVLINIVGRRTVPQVFVNGQHLGGSDDTAASYESGHLHKLLGIKSEGHDDL
;
A
#
# COMPACT_ATOMS: atom_id res chain seq x y z
N MET A 1 51.03 35.07 43.42
CA MET A 1 49.71 35.72 43.22
C MET A 1 48.68 34.60 43.21
N ALA A 2 47.82 34.54 44.22
CA ALA A 2 46.94 33.41 44.53
C ALA A 2 45.66 33.37 43.67
N ALA A 3 45.11 32.17 43.53
CA ALA A 3 43.91 31.82 42.77
C ALA A 3 42.62 32.45 43.32
N SER A 4 41.60 32.57 42.46
CA SER A 4 40.20 32.67 42.89
C SER A 4 39.26 32.14 41.79
N TYR A 5 38.74 30.93 42.00
CA TYR A 5 37.60 30.36 41.25
C TYR A 5 36.36 30.43 42.13
N ALA A 6 35.35 31.19 41.71
CA ALA A 6 33.95 31.11 42.11
C ALA A 6 33.18 32.09 41.19
N ARG A 7 32.05 31.78 40.56
CA ARG A 7 30.84 31.17 41.13
C ARG A 7 30.06 30.41 40.05
N LEU A 8 29.60 29.23 40.42
CA LEU A 8 28.52 28.49 39.77
C LEU A 8 27.22 29.30 39.87
N THR A 9 26.55 29.56 38.75
CA THR A 9 25.10 29.77 38.73
C THR A 9 24.50 28.85 37.69
N VAL A 10 23.85 27.80 38.18
CA VAL A 10 23.03 26.87 37.42
C VAL A 10 21.82 27.64 36.90
N ALA A 11 21.75 27.90 35.59
CA ALA A 11 20.52 28.31 34.92
C ALA A 11 19.94 27.10 34.20
N ALA A 12 18.95 26.51 34.86
CA ALA A 12 18.14 25.40 34.41
C ALA A 12 17.09 25.85 33.37
N LEU A 13 16.74 24.93 32.45
CA LEU A 13 15.54 24.91 31.58
C LEU A 13 15.37 26.12 30.62
N VAL A 14 15.23 25.95 29.32
CA VAL A 14 14.11 25.27 28.65
C VAL A 14 14.59 24.79 27.28
N LEU A 15 14.65 23.47 27.07
CA LEU A 15 14.70 22.88 25.73
C LEU A 15 13.26 22.83 25.21
N ILE A 16 12.83 23.83 24.45
CA ILE A 16 11.61 23.69 23.64
C ILE A 16 11.98 22.76 22.49
N ALA A 17 11.69 21.47 22.67
CA ALA A 17 11.67 20.53 21.57
C ALA A 17 10.61 21.00 20.57
N LEU A 18 11.05 21.60 19.47
CA LEU A 18 10.24 21.78 18.26
C LEU A 18 10.08 20.39 17.62
N THR A 19 9.24 19.55 18.24
CA THR A 19 8.77 18.36 17.57
C THR A 19 7.86 18.80 16.42
N PRO A 20 8.06 18.32 15.18
CA PRO A 20 7.03 18.47 14.18
C PRO A 20 5.82 17.72 14.71
N THR A 21 4.77 18.45 15.07
CA THR A 21 3.44 17.89 15.30
C THR A 21 2.94 17.35 13.98
N PHE A 22 3.28 16.09 13.69
CA PHE A 22 2.57 15.33 12.69
C PHE A 22 1.10 15.27 13.13
N PRO A 23 0.15 15.74 12.32
CA PRO A 23 -1.26 15.54 12.65
C PRO A 23 -1.51 14.04 12.73
N GLN A 24 -1.86 13.56 13.93
CA GLN A 24 -2.41 12.23 14.11
C GLN A 24 -3.76 12.20 13.39
N SER A 25 -3.75 11.75 12.13
CA SER A 25 -4.95 11.28 11.47
C SER A 25 -5.45 10.07 12.22
N SER A 26 -6.49 10.28 13.02
CA SER A 26 -7.21 9.23 13.74
C SER A 26 -8.05 8.41 12.76
N VAL A 27 -7.42 7.44 12.08
CA VAL A 27 -8.17 6.40 11.36
C VAL A 27 -8.51 5.30 12.36
N SER A 28 -9.81 5.04 12.49
CA SER A 28 -10.43 4.04 13.36
C SER A 28 -9.73 2.68 13.31
N ALA A 29 -9.17 2.24 14.44
CA ALA A 29 -8.39 1.00 14.54
C ALA A 29 -9.28 -0.26 14.57
N SER A 30 -9.89 -0.61 13.44
CA SER A 30 -10.33 -1.98 13.19
C SER A 30 -9.15 -2.81 12.69
N SER A 31 -9.09 -4.11 13.04
CA SER A 31 -8.04 -5.03 12.55
C SER A 31 -7.94 -5.05 11.02
N VAL A 32 -9.07 -4.86 10.33
CA VAL A 32 -9.16 -4.80 8.87
C VAL A 32 -8.58 -3.51 8.32
N GLY A 33 -8.81 -2.36 8.97
CA GLY A 33 -8.21 -1.09 8.58
C GLY A 33 -6.69 -1.14 8.60
N LYS A 34 -6.12 -1.65 9.69
CA LYS A 34 -4.67 -1.86 9.80
C LYS A 34 -4.13 -2.76 8.71
N PHE A 35 -4.81 -3.86 8.42
CA PHE A 35 -4.40 -4.73 7.32
C PHE A 35 -4.36 -3.97 5.98
N VAL A 36 -5.41 -3.22 5.63
CA VAL A 36 -5.45 -2.46 4.36
C VAL A 36 -4.30 -1.45 4.30
N ASP A 37 -4.08 -0.70 5.38
CA ASP A 37 -3.00 0.29 5.47
C ASP A 37 -1.62 -0.38 5.38
N GLU A 38 -1.39 -1.46 6.13
CA GLU A 38 -0.14 -2.21 6.11
C GLU A 38 0.13 -2.82 4.73
N THR A 39 -0.87 -3.41 4.08
CA THR A 39 -0.74 -3.97 2.73
C THR A 39 -0.36 -2.89 1.72
N ILE A 40 -1.05 -1.74 1.74
CA ILE A 40 -0.80 -0.61 0.82
C ILE A 40 0.61 -0.05 1.01
N ASN A 41 1.10 0.02 2.25
CA ASN A 41 2.40 0.63 2.56
C ASN A 41 3.58 -0.34 2.48
N SER A 42 3.35 -1.65 2.58
CA SER A 42 4.42 -2.68 2.52
C SER A 42 4.78 -3.10 1.10
N HIS A 43 3.90 -2.87 0.12
CA HIS A 43 4.10 -3.29 -1.27
C HIS A 43 4.16 -2.10 -2.23
N LYS A 44 5.03 -2.21 -3.23
CA LYS A 44 5.14 -1.21 -4.30
C LYS A 44 3.86 -1.11 -5.13
N ILE A 45 3.20 -2.23 -5.38
CA ILE A 45 1.97 -2.31 -6.17
C ILE A 45 1.00 -3.23 -5.44
N VAL A 46 -0.19 -2.73 -5.16
CA VAL A 46 -1.28 -3.51 -4.54
C VAL A 46 -2.51 -3.44 -5.44
N ILE A 47 -3.16 -4.59 -5.64
CA ILE A 47 -4.43 -4.68 -6.34
C ILE A 47 -5.43 -5.42 -5.46
N PHE A 48 -6.42 -4.69 -4.94
CA PHE A 48 -7.61 -5.32 -4.38
C PHE A 48 -8.51 -5.77 -5.53
N SER A 49 -8.76 -7.07 -5.60
CA SER A 49 -9.27 -7.77 -6.77
C SER A 49 -10.44 -8.68 -6.41
N LYS A 50 -11.12 -9.18 -7.45
CA LYS A 50 -11.89 -10.42 -7.36
C LYS A 50 -11.56 -11.34 -8.51
N THR A 51 -11.48 -12.65 -8.26
CA THR A 51 -11.00 -13.63 -9.24
C THR A 51 -11.86 -13.72 -10.50
N TYR A 52 -13.18 -13.57 -10.34
CA TYR A 52 -14.13 -13.61 -11.46
C TYR A 52 -14.22 -12.28 -12.23
N CYS A 53 -13.66 -11.17 -11.73
CA CYS A 53 -13.89 -9.85 -12.28
C CYS A 53 -13.07 -9.58 -13.56
N PRO A 54 -13.71 -9.27 -14.71
CA PRO A 54 -12.99 -9.00 -15.96
C PRO A 54 -12.12 -7.73 -15.88
N TYR A 55 -12.57 -6.69 -15.17
CA TYR A 55 -11.81 -5.46 -14.98
C TYR A 55 -10.54 -5.67 -14.14
N CYS A 56 -10.59 -6.60 -13.16
CA CYS A 56 -9.41 -6.97 -12.38
C CYS A 56 -8.37 -7.68 -13.25
N LYS A 57 -8.82 -8.61 -14.11
CA LYS A 57 -7.95 -9.30 -15.08
C LYS A 57 -7.28 -8.31 -16.03
N ARG A 58 -8.04 -7.33 -16.54
CA ARG A 58 -7.51 -6.26 -17.40
C ARG A 58 -6.43 -5.44 -16.70
N ALA A 59 -6.67 -4.98 -15.47
CA ALA A 59 -5.66 -4.23 -14.71
C ALA A 59 -4.39 -5.06 -14.43
N LYS A 60 -4.53 -6.33 -14.04
CA LYS A 60 -3.40 -7.25 -13.81
C LYS A 60 -2.57 -7.49 -15.08
N ALA A 61 -3.23 -7.58 -16.24
CA ALA A 61 -2.55 -7.78 -17.52
C ALA A 61 -1.59 -6.63 -17.85
N LEU A 62 -1.96 -5.39 -17.55
CA LEU A 62 -1.09 -4.22 -17.76
C LEU A 62 0.19 -4.30 -16.92
N PHE A 63 0.09 -4.70 -15.65
CA PHE A 63 1.28 -4.89 -14.81
C PHE A 63 2.14 -6.07 -15.30
N LYS A 64 1.52 -7.14 -15.80
CA LYS A 64 2.22 -8.27 -16.42
C LYS A 64 3.01 -7.83 -17.66
N GLU A 65 2.43 -6.96 -18.48
CA GLU A 65 3.10 -6.38 -19.65
C GLU A 65 4.32 -5.53 -19.25
N LEU A 66 4.20 -4.77 -18.15
CA LEU A 66 5.32 -4.03 -17.54
C LEU A 66 6.33 -4.92 -16.79
N LYS A 67 6.16 -6.25 -16.84
CA LYS A 67 6.97 -7.24 -16.09
C LYS A 67 7.02 -6.93 -14.58
N GLN A 68 5.97 -6.31 -14.05
CA GLN A 68 5.82 -6.05 -12.63
C GLN A 68 4.90 -7.09 -12.01
N VAL A 69 5.23 -7.50 -10.80
CA VAL A 69 4.46 -8.47 -10.03
C VAL A 69 3.73 -7.72 -8.90
N PRO A 70 2.42 -7.43 -9.05
CA PRO A 70 1.65 -6.79 -8.00
C PRO A 70 1.33 -7.76 -6.86
N HIS A 71 1.24 -7.25 -5.64
CA HIS A 71 0.61 -7.96 -4.54
C HIS A 71 -0.91 -7.89 -4.71
N VAL A 72 -1.57 -9.05 -4.76
CA VAL A 72 -3.00 -9.14 -5.07
C VAL A 72 -3.77 -9.63 -3.84
N VAL A 73 -4.74 -8.83 -3.41
CA VAL A 73 -5.69 -9.20 -2.36
C VAL A 73 -7.01 -9.57 -3.03
N GLU A 74 -7.31 -10.87 -3.11
CA GLU A 74 -8.60 -11.34 -3.62
C GLU A 74 -9.67 -11.24 -2.53
N LEU A 75 -10.74 -10.49 -2.81
CA LEU A 75 -11.80 -10.21 -1.83
C LEU A 75 -12.91 -11.28 -1.84
N ASP A 76 -12.92 -12.15 -2.83
CA ASP A 76 -13.87 -13.26 -3.00
C ASP A 76 -13.30 -14.62 -2.57
N GLU A 77 -11.98 -14.72 -2.43
CA GLU A 77 -11.30 -15.91 -1.92
C GLU A 77 -10.88 -15.69 -0.47
N ARG A 78 -10.97 -16.76 0.34
CA ARG A 78 -10.57 -16.73 1.75
C ARG A 78 -9.04 -16.77 1.91
N GLY A 79 -8.30 -15.82 1.33
CA GLY A 79 -6.84 -15.71 1.52
C GLY A 79 -6.08 -14.87 0.48
N ILE A 80 -4.89 -14.39 0.90
CA ILE A 80 -3.93 -13.63 0.09
C ILE A 80 -3.15 -14.59 -0.82
N VAL A 81 -3.22 -14.43 -2.14
CA VAL A 81 -2.44 -15.26 -3.07
C VAL A 81 -1.12 -14.55 -3.38
N GLU A 82 -0.04 -14.97 -2.72
CA GLU A 82 1.32 -14.58 -3.11
C GLU A 82 1.75 -15.36 -4.37
N PRO A 83 2.33 -14.70 -5.39
CA PRO A 83 2.80 -15.39 -6.59
C PRO A 83 4.06 -16.23 -6.28
N GLY A 84 3.91 -17.56 -6.31
CA GLY A 84 5.04 -18.50 -6.26
C GLY A 84 5.14 -19.40 -5.02
N ILE A 85 4.13 -19.44 -4.15
CA ILE A 85 4.09 -20.34 -2.99
C ILE A 85 3.29 -21.61 -3.33
N ASP A 86 3.84 -22.78 -3.01
CA ASP A 86 3.15 -24.06 -3.20
C ASP A 86 1.98 -24.22 -2.21
N GLN A 87 0.96 -25.01 -2.61
CA GLN A 87 -0.30 -25.17 -1.88
C GLN A 87 -0.10 -25.64 -0.42
N LEU A 88 0.98 -26.38 -0.12
CA LEU A 88 1.24 -26.93 1.20
C LEU A 88 1.83 -25.87 2.13
N THR A 89 2.74 -25.05 1.62
CA THR A 89 3.30 -23.89 2.33
C THR A 89 2.24 -22.82 2.59
N PHE A 90 1.29 -22.61 1.66
CA PHE A 90 0.13 -21.73 1.85
C PHE A 90 -0.78 -22.22 2.99
N CYS A 91 -1.07 -23.53 3.03
CA CYS A 91 -1.91 -24.13 4.06
C CYS A 91 -1.24 -24.06 5.44
N LEU A 92 0.07 -24.31 5.53
CA LEU A 92 0.82 -24.22 6.79
C LEU A 92 0.88 -22.78 7.33
N PHE A 93 1.04 -21.79 6.45
CA PHE A 93 1.00 -20.37 6.83
C PHE A 93 -0.38 -19.95 7.31
N SER A 94 -1.45 -20.41 6.64
CA SER A 94 -2.84 -20.18 7.05
C SER A 94 -3.21 -20.86 8.37
N ILE A 95 -2.60 -22.01 8.70
CA ILE A 95 -2.81 -22.74 9.96
C ILE A 95 -2.08 -22.05 11.12
N TYR A 96 -0.89 -21.48 10.88
CA TYR A 96 -0.06 -20.90 11.96
C TYR A 96 -0.25 -19.38 12.15
N ASN A 97 -0.72 -18.65 11.13
CA ASN A 97 -1.09 -17.23 11.20
C ASN A 97 -2.55 -17.04 10.79
N PHE A 98 -3.47 -17.63 11.56
CA PHE A 98 -4.91 -17.35 11.47
C PHE A 98 -5.19 -15.89 11.84
N THR A 99 -4.87 -14.97 10.95
CA THR A 99 -5.53 -13.67 10.87
C THR A 99 -6.58 -13.84 9.79
N GLY A 100 -7.68 -14.49 10.17
CA GLY A 100 -8.85 -14.61 9.32
C GLY A 100 -9.34 -13.21 8.95
N ILE A 101 -8.90 -12.69 7.82
CA ILE A 101 -9.53 -11.54 7.19
C ILE A 101 -10.68 -12.10 6.38
N GLU A 102 -11.68 -12.59 7.10
CA GLU A 102 -12.79 -13.36 6.54
C GLU A 102 -13.84 -12.49 5.85
N ASP A 103 -13.62 -11.18 5.78
CA ASP A 103 -14.63 -10.25 5.30
C ASP A 103 -14.09 -9.34 4.21
N GLY A 104 -14.01 -9.86 2.98
CA GLY A 104 -13.82 -9.03 1.79
C GLY A 104 -14.80 -7.85 1.74
N SER A 105 -16.01 -7.99 2.31
CA SER A 105 -16.95 -6.88 2.52
C SER A 105 -16.41 -5.80 3.46
N LYS A 106 -15.79 -6.16 4.59
CA LYS A 106 -15.20 -5.18 5.52
C LYS A 106 -14.00 -4.47 4.89
N ILE A 107 -13.19 -5.18 4.09
CA ILE A 107 -12.12 -4.52 3.32
C ILE A 107 -12.75 -3.51 2.35
N GLN A 108 -13.82 -3.86 1.65
CA GLN A 108 -14.54 -2.92 0.80
C GLN A 108 -15.12 -1.72 1.56
N ASP A 109 -15.59 -1.92 2.80
CA ASP A 109 -16.06 -0.85 3.70
C ASP A 109 -14.92 0.06 4.17
N VAL A 110 -13.71 -0.48 4.33
CA VAL A 110 -12.52 0.35 4.58
C VAL A 110 -12.12 1.11 3.30
N LEU A 111 -12.10 0.44 2.15
CA LEU A 111 -11.73 1.07 0.87
C LEU A 111 -12.68 2.22 0.50
N ILE A 112 -13.99 2.10 0.75
CA ILE A 112 -14.91 3.23 0.52
C ILE A 112 -14.56 4.44 1.40
N ASN A 113 -14.07 4.24 2.63
CA ASN A 113 -13.66 5.33 3.51
C ASN A 113 -12.32 5.96 3.08
N ILE A 114 -11.41 5.17 2.49
CA ILE A 114 -10.09 5.67 2.05
C ILE A 114 -10.19 6.36 0.68
N VAL A 115 -10.86 5.73 -0.28
CA VAL A 115 -10.82 6.16 -1.69
C VAL A 115 -12.18 6.55 -2.27
N GLY A 116 -13.25 6.49 -1.46
CA GLY A 116 -14.61 6.88 -1.88
C GLY A 116 -15.29 5.90 -2.84
N ARG A 117 -14.69 4.71 -3.08
CA ARG A 117 -15.18 3.72 -4.04
C ARG A 117 -15.10 2.30 -3.46
N ARG A 118 -16.19 1.54 -3.62
CA ARG A 118 -16.32 0.15 -3.15
C ARG A 118 -15.99 -0.90 -4.23
N THR A 119 -15.95 -0.48 -5.49
CA THR A 119 -15.76 -1.34 -6.67
C THR A 119 -14.33 -1.86 -6.75
N VAL A 120 -14.16 -3.06 -7.32
CA VAL A 120 -12.86 -3.62 -7.70
C VAL A 120 -12.66 -3.51 -9.22
N PRO A 121 -11.41 -3.43 -9.73
CA PRO A 121 -10.17 -3.38 -8.96
C PRO A 121 -9.98 -2.04 -8.26
N GLN A 122 -9.25 -2.03 -7.14
CA GLN A 122 -8.65 -0.81 -6.58
C GLN A 122 -7.14 -0.99 -6.60
N VAL A 123 -6.46 -0.10 -7.33
CA VAL A 123 -5.02 -0.18 -7.59
C VAL A 123 -4.29 0.90 -6.81
N PHE A 124 -3.24 0.50 -6.12
CA PHE A 124 -2.32 1.39 -5.42
C PHE A 124 -0.90 1.18 -5.93
N VAL A 125 -0.16 2.28 -6.11
CA VAL A 125 1.25 2.27 -6.50
C VAL A 125 2.02 3.20 -5.57
N ASN A 126 3.08 2.69 -4.93
CA ASN A 126 3.87 3.38 -3.91
C ASN A 126 3.00 4.03 -2.81
N GLY A 127 1.99 3.30 -2.32
CA GLY A 127 1.04 3.80 -1.31
C GLY A 127 -0.01 4.79 -1.84
N GLN A 128 0.09 5.27 -3.09
CA GLN A 128 -0.87 6.21 -3.67
C GLN A 128 -1.97 5.47 -4.43
N HIS A 129 -3.22 5.89 -4.24
CA HIS A 129 -4.36 5.34 -4.98
C HIS A 129 -4.33 5.79 -6.44
N LEU A 130 -4.21 4.83 -7.35
CA LEU A 130 -4.23 5.07 -8.80
C LEU A 130 -5.66 5.10 -9.33
N GLY A 131 -6.52 4.19 -8.85
CA GLY A 131 -7.92 4.10 -9.26
C GLY A 131 -8.35 2.69 -9.65
N GLY A 132 -9.36 2.63 -10.52
CA GLY A 132 -9.93 1.41 -11.05
C GLY A 132 -9.22 0.91 -12.30
N SER A 133 -9.92 0.08 -13.07
CA SER A 133 -9.33 -0.50 -14.27
C SER A 133 -9.15 0.51 -15.41
N ASP A 134 -10.08 1.45 -15.60
CA ASP A 134 -9.96 2.49 -16.62
C ASP A 134 -8.85 3.49 -16.25
N ASP A 135 -8.79 3.90 -14.98
CA ASP A 135 -7.73 4.77 -14.46
C ASP A 135 -6.34 4.14 -14.66
N THR A 136 -6.21 2.83 -14.40
CA THR A 136 -4.97 2.07 -14.64
C THR A 136 -4.60 2.04 -16.12
N ALA A 137 -5.56 1.79 -17.01
CA ALA A 137 -5.33 1.76 -18.45
C ALA A 137 -4.90 3.14 -18.98
N ALA A 138 -5.59 4.21 -18.60
CA ALA A 138 -5.24 5.57 -18.98
C ALA A 138 -3.85 5.97 -18.48
N SER A 139 -3.49 5.56 -17.25
CA SER A 139 -2.16 5.79 -16.69
C SER A 139 -1.06 5.00 -17.42
N TYR A 140 -1.36 3.78 -17.84
CA TYR A 140 -0.46 2.96 -18.66
C TYR A 140 -0.21 3.62 -20.03
N GLU A 141 -1.27 3.96 -20.75
CA GLU A 141 -1.22 4.54 -22.10
C GLU A 141 -0.54 5.91 -22.12
N SER A 142 -0.79 6.76 -21.11
CA SER A 142 -0.15 8.07 -20.97
C SER A 142 1.32 8.01 -20.55
N GLY A 143 1.86 6.82 -20.25
CA GLY A 143 3.20 6.66 -19.69
C GLY A 143 3.31 7.08 -18.22
N HIS A 144 2.24 7.56 -17.60
CA HIS A 144 2.23 7.95 -16.19
C HIS A 144 2.57 6.76 -15.27
N LEU A 145 2.02 5.58 -15.56
CA LEU A 145 2.28 4.36 -14.80
C LEU A 145 3.76 3.94 -14.88
N HIS A 146 4.40 4.08 -16.04
CA HIS A 146 5.83 3.82 -16.22
C HIS A 146 6.67 4.72 -15.30
N LYS A 147 6.32 6.02 -15.24
CA LYS A 147 6.97 6.99 -14.37
C LYS A 147 6.80 6.66 -12.88
N LEU A 148 5.60 6.30 -12.46
CA LEU A 148 5.34 5.89 -11.07
C LEU A 148 6.16 4.66 -10.65
N LEU A 149 6.40 3.76 -11.60
CA LEU A 149 7.14 2.53 -11.37
C LEU A 149 8.65 2.68 -11.55
N GLY A 150 9.13 3.82 -12.05
CA GLY A 150 10.54 4.04 -12.39
C GLY A 150 11.01 3.18 -13.57
N ILE A 151 10.10 2.81 -14.47
CA ILE A 151 10.40 2.02 -15.66
C ILE A 151 10.62 2.98 -16.82
N LYS A 152 11.67 2.72 -17.62
CA LYS A 152 11.85 3.43 -18.89
C LYS A 152 10.79 2.91 -19.86
N SER A 153 9.93 3.77 -20.39
CA SER A 153 9.12 3.42 -21.55
C SER A 153 10.09 3.02 -22.65
N GLU A 154 10.03 1.77 -23.13
CA GLU A 154 10.74 1.42 -24.37
C GLU A 154 10.03 2.19 -25.47
N GLY A 155 10.62 3.34 -25.82
CA GLY A 155 10.14 4.18 -26.89
C GLY A 155 10.22 3.41 -28.20
N HIS A 156 9.09 3.36 -28.88
CA HIS A 156 9.07 3.37 -30.33
C HIS A 156 9.79 4.65 -30.76
N ASP A 157 11.07 4.54 -31.08
CA ASP A 157 11.82 5.61 -31.71
C ASP A 157 11.10 5.96 -33.01
N ASP A 158 10.65 7.20 -33.12
CA ASP A 158 9.98 7.75 -34.29
C ASP A 158 10.82 7.50 -35.56
N LEU A 159 10.31 6.64 -36.45
CA LEU A 159 10.77 6.50 -37.85
C LEU A 159 10.09 7.53 -38.74
#